data_AF-A0A7Y5JK85-F1
#
_entry.id   AF-A0A7Y5JK85-F1
#
_cell.length_a   1.000
_cell.length_b   1.000
_cell.length_c   1.000
_cell.angle_alpha   90.00
_cell.angle_beta   90.00
_cell.angle_gamma   90.00
#
_symmetry.space_group_name_H-M   'P 1'
#
loop_
_entity.id
_entity.type
_entity.pdbx_description
1 polymer ?
#
loop_
_entity_poly.entity_id
_entity_poly.type
_entity_poly.pdbx_seq_one_letter_code
_entity_poly.pdbx_strand_id
1 'polypeptide(L)'
;MILIRYFLMMIVASLCTSAAAQTITLSNGPVIPGGTTPSGANAVAAASFNLARSGANSLFTALTLVNGGTATGSDYVRYQLWRENDNNGQFSGGDLLLAGANSPSLAFSGFSTQVPVSGATFYISVDVATGATDGRT
;
A
#
# COMPACT_ATOMS: atom_id res chain seq x y z
N MET A 1 -45.40 36.82 47.59
CA MET A 1 -43.94 36.71 47.75
C MET A 1 -43.39 35.96 46.54
N ILE A 2 -42.65 36.70 45.70
CA ILE A 2 -41.68 36.35 44.64
C ILE A 2 -42.03 35.20 43.66
N LEU A 3 -42.27 35.63 42.41
CA LEU A 3 -42.23 34.86 41.17
C LEU A 3 -40.77 34.80 40.67
N ILE A 4 -40.25 33.61 40.35
CA ILE A 4 -38.99 33.46 39.60
C ILE A 4 -39.23 32.51 38.42
N ARG A 5 -39.09 33.07 37.21
CA ARG A 5 -38.94 32.34 35.96
C ARG A 5 -37.46 32.18 35.68
N TYR A 6 -36.98 30.95 35.48
CA TYR A 6 -35.81 30.69 34.65
C TYR A 6 -36.08 29.51 33.73
N PHE A 7 -36.23 29.84 32.46
CA PHE A 7 -36.15 28.93 31.33
C PHE A 7 -34.68 28.50 31.21
N LEU A 8 -34.42 27.20 31.34
CA LEU A 8 -33.16 26.61 30.87
C LEU A 8 -33.52 25.46 29.93
N MET A 9 -33.62 25.80 28.64
CA MET A 9 -33.56 24.82 27.58
C MET A 9 -32.09 24.60 27.23
N MET A 10 -31.56 23.43 27.58
CA MET A 10 -30.29 22.96 27.07
C MET A 10 -30.51 21.54 26.53
N ILE A 11 -30.90 21.46 25.26
CA ILE A 11 -30.70 20.24 24.48
C ILE A 11 -29.23 20.27 24.06
N VAL A 12 -28.43 19.38 24.62
CA VAL A 12 -27.25 18.89 23.93
C VAL A 12 -27.54 17.43 23.61
N ALA A 13 -28.20 17.21 22.47
CA ALA A 13 -27.97 15.98 21.74
C ALA A 13 -26.53 16.08 21.23
N SER A 14 -25.60 15.35 21.84
CA SER A 14 -24.38 15.03 21.11
C SER A 14 -24.82 14.16 19.93
N LEU A 15 -24.95 14.79 18.75
CA LEU A 15 -24.83 14.03 17.52
C LEU A 15 -23.44 13.39 17.60
N CYS A 16 -23.41 12.09 17.81
CA CYS A 16 -22.35 11.30 17.20
C CYS A 16 -22.53 11.54 15.71
N THR A 17 -21.81 12.51 15.14
CA THR A 17 -21.43 12.39 13.74
C THR A 17 -20.64 11.10 13.72
N SER A 18 -21.28 10.00 13.33
CA SER A 18 -20.56 8.77 13.09
C SER A 18 -19.39 9.17 12.21
N ALA A 19 -18.16 8.94 12.66
CA ALA A 19 -17.05 8.98 11.73
C ALA A 19 -17.48 8.09 10.58
N ALA A 20 -17.65 8.66 9.38
CA ALA A 20 -18.26 7.94 8.27
C ALA A 20 -17.55 6.60 8.16
N ALA A 21 -18.30 5.51 8.29
CA ALA A 21 -17.73 4.18 8.37
C ALA A 21 -16.72 4.01 7.23
N GLN A 22 -15.47 3.76 7.58
CA GLN A 22 -14.42 3.56 6.61
C GLN A 22 -14.12 2.08 6.55
N THR A 23 -14.11 1.56 5.33
CA THR A 23 -13.57 0.24 5.05
C THR A 23 -12.39 0.41 4.11
N ILE A 24 -11.25 -0.16 4.49
CA ILE A 24 -10.13 -0.37 3.57
C ILE A 24 -10.21 -1.81 3.11
N THR A 25 -10.24 -2.02 1.80
CA THR A 25 -10.24 -3.33 1.19
C THR A 25 -8.87 -3.58 0.59
N LEU A 26 -8.25 -4.69 1.01
CA LEU A 26 -7.06 -5.25 0.40
C LEU A 26 -7.47 -6.52 -0.35
N SER A 27 -7.06 -6.65 -1.60
CA SER A 27 -7.29 -7.86 -2.40
C SER A 27 -6.09 -8.17 -3.29
N ASN A 28 -6.06 -9.37 -3.85
CA ASN A 28 -5.03 -9.76 -4.80
C ASN A 28 -5.04 -8.84 -6.03
N GLY A 29 -3.85 -8.44 -6.46
CA GLY A 29 -3.65 -7.74 -7.73
C GLY A 29 -3.57 -8.72 -8.91
N PRO A 30 -3.24 -8.21 -10.12
CA PRO A 30 -2.96 -9.04 -11.29
C PRO A 30 -1.87 -10.06 -11.00
N VAL A 31 -2.06 -11.31 -11.44
CA VAL A 31 -1.04 -12.36 -11.27
C VAL A 31 0.24 -11.94 -11.98
N ILE A 32 1.35 -11.91 -11.24
CA ILE A 32 2.69 -11.75 -11.82
C ILE A 32 3.14 -13.13 -12.31
N PRO A 33 3.37 -13.32 -13.62
CA PRO A 33 3.83 -14.61 -14.15
C PRO A 33 5.18 -14.99 -13.52
N GLY A 34 5.27 -16.21 -13.00
CA GLY A 34 6.53 -16.75 -12.51
C GLY A 34 7.52 -16.99 -13.66
N GLY A 35 8.81 -16.99 -13.34
CA GLY A 35 9.89 -17.27 -14.29
C GLY A 35 11.26 -17.24 -13.62
N THR A 36 12.30 -17.52 -14.40
CA THR A 36 13.68 -17.34 -13.96
C THR A 36 14.09 -15.88 -14.14
N THR A 37 14.59 -15.26 -13.08
CA THR A 37 15.11 -13.90 -13.12
C THR A 37 16.63 -13.93 -13.08
N PRO A 38 17.33 -13.33 -14.07
CA PRO A 38 18.78 -13.25 -14.04
C PRO A 38 19.30 -12.43 -12.85
N SER A 39 20.45 -12.82 -12.29
CA SER A 39 21.20 -11.99 -11.34
C SER A 39 21.51 -10.62 -11.96
N GLY A 40 21.36 -9.53 -11.19
CA GLY A 40 21.57 -8.17 -11.69
C GLY A 40 20.42 -7.58 -12.51
N ALA A 41 19.31 -8.29 -12.67
CA ALA A 41 18.11 -7.74 -13.29
C ALA A 41 17.51 -6.62 -12.43
N ASN A 42 17.02 -5.57 -13.08
CA ASN A 42 16.42 -4.41 -12.42
C ASN A 42 14.91 -4.35 -12.69
N ALA A 43 14.16 -3.78 -11.75
CA ALA A 43 12.72 -3.57 -11.82
C ALA A 43 11.97 -4.86 -12.20
N VAL A 44 12.28 -5.97 -11.53
CA VAL A 44 11.59 -7.24 -11.76
C VAL A 44 10.33 -7.26 -10.91
N ALA A 45 9.15 -7.42 -11.51
CA ALA A 45 7.90 -7.54 -10.78
C ALA A 45 7.92 -8.78 -9.87
N ALA A 46 7.60 -8.60 -8.59
CA ALA A 46 7.64 -9.64 -7.57
C ALA A 46 6.28 -9.92 -6.94
N ALA A 47 5.44 -8.90 -6.78
CA ALA A 47 4.08 -9.05 -6.24
C ALA A 47 3.17 -7.91 -6.69
N SER A 48 1.87 -8.10 -6.54
CA SER A 48 0.86 -7.08 -6.76
C SER A 48 -0.28 -7.20 -5.74
N PHE A 49 -0.92 -6.07 -5.43
CA PHE A 49 -2.12 -6.03 -4.62
C PHE A 49 -3.02 -4.87 -5.04
N ASN A 50 -4.30 -4.97 -4.72
CA ASN A 50 -5.27 -3.92 -4.91
C ASN A 50 -5.63 -3.30 -3.57
N LEU A 51 -5.66 -1.97 -3.52
CA LEU A 51 -6.10 -1.21 -2.36
C LEU A 51 -7.26 -0.31 -2.74
N ALA A 52 -8.37 -0.44 -2.01
CA ALA A 52 -9.56 0.38 -2.19
C ALA A 52 -10.08 0.87 -0.85
N ARG A 53 -10.89 1.93 -0.87
CA ARG A 53 -11.65 2.38 0.30
C ARG A 53 -13.12 2.58 -0.02
N SER A 54 -13.96 2.42 0.99
CA SER A 54 -15.31 2.98 1.04
C SER A 54 -15.43 3.93 2.25
N GLY A 55 -16.27 4.96 2.12
CA GLY A 55 -16.49 5.96 3.18
C GLY A 55 -15.46 7.09 3.19
N ALA A 56 -14.97 7.46 4.38
CA ALA A 56 -14.12 8.63 4.58
C ALA A 56 -12.79 8.57 3.80
N ASN A 57 -12.15 9.73 3.58
CA ASN A 57 -10.82 9.80 2.96
C ASN A 57 -9.77 9.14 3.86
N SER A 58 -8.81 8.45 3.23
CA SER A 58 -7.69 7.81 3.94
C SER A 58 -6.41 7.91 3.14
N LEU A 59 -5.29 7.98 3.86
CA LEU A 59 -3.95 8.01 3.30
C LEU A 59 -3.30 6.64 3.44
N PHE A 60 -2.66 6.19 2.37
CA PHE A 60 -1.71 5.09 2.39
C PHE A 60 -0.31 5.69 2.51
N THR A 61 0.35 5.41 3.64
CA THR A 61 1.61 6.07 4.04
C THR A 61 2.74 5.10 4.38
N ALA A 62 2.41 3.84 4.63
CA ALA A 62 3.37 2.81 4.97
C ALA A 62 2.89 1.43 4.53
N LEU A 63 3.83 0.58 4.13
CA LEU A 63 3.62 -0.83 3.81
C LEU A 63 4.77 -1.63 4.43
N THR A 64 4.49 -2.80 4.99
CA THR A 64 5.51 -3.76 5.40
C THR A 64 5.18 -5.08 4.75
N LEU A 65 6.17 -5.65 4.06
CA LEU A 65 6.06 -6.98 3.47
C LEU A 65 6.87 -7.97 4.28
N VAL A 66 6.48 -9.24 4.17
CA VAL A 66 7.25 -10.36 4.69
C VAL A 66 7.67 -11.19 3.49
N ASN A 67 8.95 -11.52 3.37
CA ASN A 67 9.37 -12.46 2.35
C ASN A 67 8.80 -13.85 2.71
N GLY A 68 7.95 -14.39 1.84
CA GLY A 68 7.44 -15.77 1.96
C GLY A 68 8.35 -16.82 1.33
N GLY A 69 9.38 -16.39 0.59
CA GLY A 69 10.33 -17.24 -0.11
C GLY A 69 11.59 -17.55 0.70
N THR A 70 12.66 -17.88 -0.03
CA THR A 70 13.98 -18.27 0.51
C THR A 70 15.06 -17.23 0.23
N ALA A 71 14.77 -16.20 -0.57
CA ALA A 71 15.68 -15.10 -0.81
C ALA A 71 16.05 -14.36 0.49
N THR A 72 17.32 -14.01 0.60
CA THR A 72 17.91 -13.32 1.76
C THR A 72 18.38 -11.92 1.36
N GLY A 73 18.83 -11.13 2.34
CA GLY A 73 19.34 -9.77 2.09
C GLY A 73 20.50 -9.66 1.10
N SER A 74 21.18 -10.75 0.76
CA SER A 74 22.23 -10.76 -0.27
C SER A 74 21.70 -10.95 -1.70
N ASP A 75 20.44 -11.38 -1.86
CA ASP A 75 19.86 -11.74 -3.16
C ASP A 75 19.20 -10.55 -3.85
N TYR A 76 19.02 -9.42 -3.15
CA TYR A 76 18.42 -8.20 -3.68
C TYR A 76 19.21 -6.96 -3.25
N VAL A 77 19.13 -5.92 -4.09
CA VAL A 77 19.67 -4.59 -3.79
C VAL A 77 18.62 -3.75 -3.07
N ARG A 78 17.39 -3.78 -3.58
CA ARG A 78 16.24 -3.04 -3.03
C ARG A 78 14.93 -3.58 -3.56
N TYR A 79 13.86 -3.31 -2.82
CA TYR A 79 12.49 -3.43 -3.31
C TYR A 79 11.90 -2.04 -3.54
N GLN A 80 10.92 -1.96 -4.43
CA GLN A 80 10.25 -0.72 -4.79
C GLN A 80 8.74 -0.92 -4.81
N LEU A 81 8.02 0.04 -4.25
CA LEU A 81 6.56 0.11 -4.27
C LEU A 81 6.13 1.06 -5.39
N TRP A 82 5.27 0.57 -6.27
CA TRP A 82 4.74 1.29 -7.41
C TRP A 82 3.22 1.35 -7.34
N ARG A 83 2.64 2.38 -7.94
CA ARG A 83 1.21 2.49 -8.20
C ARG A 83 0.98 2.47 -9.69
N GLU A 84 0.05 1.63 -10.13
CA GLU A 84 -0.45 1.63 -11.50
C GLU A 84 -0.90 3.04 -11.90
N ASN A 85 -0.33 3.55 -12.98
CA ASN A 85 -0.54 4.95 -13.37
C ASN A 85 -0.90 5.11 -14.86
N ASP A 86 -0.52 4.18 -15.71
CA ASP A 86 -0.81 4.21 -17.15
C ASP A 86 -2.07 3.42 -17.56
N ASN A 87 -2.70 2.70 -16.61
CA ASN A 87 -3.94 1.93 -16.77
C ASN A 87 -3.82 0.78 -17.78
N ASN A 88 -2.63 0.20 -17.93
CA ASN A 88 -2.42 -0.94 -18.80
C ASN A 88 -2.65 -2.29 -18.06
N GLY A 89 -2.74 -2.27 -16.72
CA GLY A 89 -2.99 -3.44 -15.88
C GLY A 89 -1.81 -4.40 -15.75
N GLN A 90 -0.60 -3.91 -16.02
CA GLN A 90 0.66 -4.63 -16.00
C GLN A 90 1.76 -3.75 -15.40
N PHE A 91 2.68 -4.37 -14.65
CA PHE A 91 3.84 -3.62 -14.16
C PHE A 91 4.68 -3.09 -15.33
N SER A 92 4.88 -1.78 -15.38
CA SER A 92 5.52 -1.09 -16.50
C SER A 92 6.33 0.13 -16.06
N GLY A 93 7.20 0.64 -16.94
CA GLY A 93 7.92 1.90 -16.70
C GLY A 93 7.02 3.15 -16.69
N GLY A 94 5.75 3.02 -17.08
CA GLY A 94 4.72 4.07 -16.95
C GLY A 94 4.12 4.20 -15.56
N ASP A 95 4.43 3.26 -14.65
CA ASP A 95 3.95 3.25 -13.28
C ASP A 95 4.65 4.28 -12.39
N LEU A 96 3.93 4.74 -11.36
CA LEU A 96 4.43 5.73 -10.42
C LEU A 96 5.20 5.05 -9.28
N LEU A 97 6.51 5.29 -9.20
CA LEU A 97 7.32 4.89 -8.04
C LEU A 97 6.90 5.71 -6.80
N LEU A 98 6.48 5.02 -5.74
CA LEU A 98 6.09 5.65 -4.48
C LEU A 98 7.23 5.64 -3.46
N ALA A 99 7.91 4.50 -3.29
CA ALA A 99 8.95 4.33 -2.29
C ALA A 99 9.90 3.17 -2.62
N GLY A 100 11.09 3.20 -2.04
CA GLY A 100 12.04 2.08 -2.04
C GLY A 100 12.32 1.58 -0.62
N ALA A 101 12.68 0.31 -0.48
CA ALA A 101 13.06 -0.32 0.78
C ALA A 101 14.33 -1.18 0.59
N ASN A 102 15.32 -1.00 1.46
CA ASN A 102 16.65 -1.63 1.38
C ASN A 102 16.96 -2.52 2.61
N SER A 103 15.95 -2.92 3.37
CA SER A 103 16.08 -3.50 4.71
C SER A 103 15.49 -4.90 4.77
N PRO A 104 16.01 -5.82 5.60
CA PRO A 104 15.44 -7.16 5.77
C PRO A 104 13.95 -7.18 6.17
N SER A 105 13.44 -6.05 6.68
CA SER A 105 12.05 -5.86 7.08
C SER A 105 11.09 -5.41 5.95
N LEU A 106 11.57 -5.25 4.70
CA LEU A 106 10.76 -4.83 3.53
C LEU A 106 9.70 -3.75 3.86
N ALA A 107 10.14 -2.71 4.57
CA ALA A 107 9.29 -1.64 5.06
C ALA A 107 9.41 -0.41 4.15
N PHE A 108 8.28 0.03 3.60
CA PHE A 108 8.13 1.20 2.75
C PHE A 108 7.50 2.33 3.56
N SER A 109 8.05 3.53 3.45
CA SER A 109 7.56 4.72 4.13
C SER A 109 8.00 5.98 3.36
N GLY A 110 7.63 7.17 3.84
CA GLY A 110 8.02 8.44 3.21
C GLY A 110 7.18 8.82 1.98
N PHE A 111 6.12 8.06 1.70
CA PHE A 111 5.12 8.39 0.68
C PHE A 111 3.78 8.72 1.34
N SER A 112 2.92 9.42 0.61
CA SER A 112 1.54 9.70 1.03
C SER A 112 0.67 9.77 -0.20
N THR A 113 -0.19 8.77 -0.38
CA THR A 113 -1.16 8.74 -1.47
C THR A 113 -2.55 8.49 -0.93
N GLN A 114 -3.57 9.04 -1.59
CA GLN A 114 -4.96 8.76 -1.22
C GLN A 114 -5.26 7.29 -1.52
N VAL A 115 -5.92 6.60 -0.59
CA VAL A 115 -6.51 5.29 -0.90
C VAL A 115 -7.65 5.54 -1.91
N PRO A 116 -7.62 4.91 -3.09
CA PRO A 116 -8.62 5.17 -4.13
C PRO A 116 -10.00 4.58 -3.79
N VAL A 117 -11.07 5.29 -4.17
CA VAL A 117 -12.46 4.81 -3.99
C VAL A 117 -12.82 3.67 -4.94
N SER A 118 -12.30 3.69 -6.17
CA SER A 118 -12.52 2.66 -7.19
C SER A 118 -11.50 1.51 -7.12
N GLY A 119 -10.61 1.54 -6.13
CA GLY A 119 -9.41 0.71 -6.10
C GLY A 119 -8.29 1.22 -7.02
N ALA A 120 -7.06 0.87 -6.68
CA ALA A 120 -5.94 0.88 -7.61
C ALA A 120 -5.01 -0.31 -7.35
N THR A 121 -4.32 -0.71 -8.41
CA THR A 121 -3.27 -1.72 -8.36
C THR A 121 -1.97 -1.09 -7.90
N PHE A 122 -1.28 -1.80 -7.03
CA PHE A 122 0.07 -1.51 -6.58
C PHE A 122 0.96 -2.70 -6.91
N TYR A 123 2.18 -2.41 -7.35
CA TYR A 123 3.17 -3.43 -7.66
C TYR A 123 4.37 -3.30 -6.73
N ILE A 124 4.98 -4.45 -6.47
CA ILE A 124 6.27 -4.55 -5.83
C ILE A 124 7.26 -5.03 -6.89
N SER A 125 8.32 -4.26 -7.10
CA SER A 125 9.46 -4.72 -7.89
C SER A 125 10.68 -4.94 -7.01
N VAL A 126 11.62 -5.73 -7.52
CA VAL A 126 12.93 -6.00 -6.91
C VAL A 126 14.04 -5.74 -7.92
N ASP A 127 15.12 -5.14 -7.45
CA ASP A 127 16.41 -5.15 -8.14
C ASP A 127 17.22 -6.32 -7.58
N VAL A 128 17.51 -7.30 -8.43
CA VAL A 128 18.20 -8.54 -8.06
C VAL A 128 19.70 -8.28 -7.94
N ALA A 129 20.32 -8.75 -6.86
CA ALA A 129 21.76 -8.58 -6.68
C ALA A 129 22.55 -9.36 -7.74
N THR A 130 23.72 -8.85 -8.14
CA THR A 130 24.62 -9.54 -9.08
C THR A 130 25.19 -10.84 -8.50
N GLY A 131 25.20 -10.98 -7.17
CA GLY A 131 25.61 -12.18 -6.44
C GLY A 131 24.43 -12.98 -5.87
N ALA A 132 23.22 -12.82 -6.41
CA ALA A 132 22.06 -13.59 -5.97
C ALA A 132 22.30 -15.10 -6.16
N THR A 133 21.81 -15.91 -5.22
CA THR A 133 21.96 -17.37 -5.27
C THR A 133 20.86 -17.99 -6.13
N ASP A 134 21.25 -18.75 -7.15
CA ASP A 134 20.33 -19.50 -8.01
C ASP A 134 19.40 -20.42 -7.22
N GLY A 135 18.13 -20.45 -7.62
CA GLY A 135 17.10 -21.32 -7.04
C GLY A 135 16.41 -20.77 -5.78
N ARG A 136 16.82 -19.60 -5.27
CA ARG A 136 16.06 -18.89 -4.23
C ARG A 136 14.87 -18.14 -4.82
N THR A 137 13.80 -18.05 -4.04
CA THR A 137 12.52 -17.43 -4.40
C THR A 137 12.17 -16.29 -3.47
#